data_AF-A0A9D5GIH4-F1
#
_entry.id   AF-A0A9D5GIH4-F1
#
_cell.length_a   1.000
_cell.length_b   1.000
_cell.length_c   1.000
_cell.angle_alpha   90.00
_cell.angle_beta   90.00
_cell.angle_gamma   90.00
#
_symmetry.space_group_name_H-M   'P 1'
#
loop_
_entity.id
_entity.type
_entity.pdbx_description
1 polymer ?
#
loop_
_entity_poly.entity_id
_entity_poly.type
_entity_poly.pdbx_seq_one_letter_code
_entity_poly.pdbx_strand_id
1 'polypeptide(L)'
;MASVYQGLAPGERSKAFIFASNYGEAAAIDFFGRRDGLPPALSGHNQYWLWGPRGYDGSVLIDVNATVENDRKVCRSARQVATFSAPYVMPYEDDISIVVCRGLKQPVSTLWPKLKDYE
;
A
#
# COMPACT_ATOMS: atom_id res chain seq x y z
N MET A 1 7.54 -7.41 0.99
CA MET A 1 7.54 -5.93 0.83
C MET A 1 8.86 -5.37 0.33
N ALA A 2 10.00 -5.58 1.00
CA ALA A 2 11.31 -5.09 0.54
C ALA A 2 11.63 -5.47 -0.92
N SER A 3 11.46 -6.74 -1.27
CA SER A 3 11.65 -7.24 -2.64
C SER A 3 10.74 -6.55 -3.68
N VAL A 4 9.47 -6.30 -3.33
CA VAL A 4 8.52 -5.60 -4.20
C VAL A 4 8.96 -4.15 -4.44
N TYR A 5 9.29 -3.42 -3.37
CA TYR A 5 9.73 -2.03 -3.47
C TYR A 5 11.07 -1.88 -4.21
N GLN A 6 12.03 -2.76 -3.92
CA GLN A 6 13.34 -2.77 -4.57
C GLN A 6 13.27 -3.24 -6.02
N GLY A 7 12.28 -4.05 -6.38
CA GLY A 7 12.03 -4.51 -7.75
C GLY A 7 11.34 -3.48 -8.66
N LEU A 8 10.93 -2.33 -8.13
CA LEU A 8 10.46 -1.21 -8.95
C LEU A 8 11.61 -0.57 -9.73
N ALA A 9 11.31 0.00 -10.90
CA ALA A 9 12.30 0.78 -11.63
C ALA A 9 12.80 1.96 -10.76
N PRO A 10 14.08 2.38 -10.86
CA PRO A 10 14.65 3.39 -9.96
C PRO A 10 13.84 4.70 -9.87
N GLY A 11 13.30 5.20 -11.00
CA GLY A 11 12.47 6.40 -11.04
C GLY A 11 11.03 6.21 -10.53
N GLU A 12 10.54 4.97 -10.51
CA GLU A 12 9.26 4.61 -9.88
C GLU A 12 9.43 4.51 -8.37
N ARG A 13 10.52 3.88 -7.92
CA ARG A 13 10.81 3.61 -6.51
C ARG A 13 10.82 4.87 -5.66
N SER A 14 11.41 5.96 -6.15
CA SER A 14 11.46 7.24 -5.41
C SER A 14 10.09 7.94 -5.28
N LYS A 15 9.11 7.54 -6.08
CA LYS A 15 7.74 8.09 -6.06
C LYS A 15 6.73 7.12 -5.44
N ALA A 16 7.16 5.88 -5.19
CA ALA A 16 6.29 4.83 -4.71
C ALA A 16 5.95 5.03 -3.23
N PHE A 17 4.68 4.87 -2.91
CA PHE A 17 4.20 4.78 -1.54
C PHE A 17 3.50 3.45 -1.30
N ILE A 18 3.43 3.07 -0.04
CA ILE A 18 2.82 1.82 0.39
C ILE A 18 1.52 2.16 1.09
N PHE A 19 0.42 1.56 0.66
CA PHE A 19 -0.87 1.63 1.34
C PHE A 19 -1.23 0.23 1.85
N ALA A 20 -1.69 0.15 3.08
CA ALA A 20 -2.16 -1.08 3.70
C ALA A 20 -3.62 -0.94 4.11
N SER A 21 -4.38 -2.04 3.96
CA SER A 21 -5.81 -2.07 4.24
C SER A 21 -6.11 -1.76 5.71
N ASN A 22 -5.27 -2.24 6.63
CA ASN A 22 -5.46 -2.07 8.06
C ASN A 22 -4.20 -1.61 8.80
N TYR A 23 -4.38 -1.16 10.05
CA TYR A 23 -3.27 -0.62 10.86
C TYR A 23 -2.26 -1.69 11.28
N GLY A 24 -2.64 -2.96 11.37
CA GLY A 24 -1.76 -4.07 11.73
C GLY A 24 -0.75 -4.35 10.62
N GLU A 25 -1.22 -4.44 9.38
CA GLU A 25 -0.40 -4.51 8.17
C GLU A 25 0.53 -3.29 8.06
N ALA A 26 -0.02 -2.08 8.21
CA ALA A 26 0.75 -0.83 8.14
C ALA A 26 1.85 -0.78 9.22
N ALA A 27 1.53 -1.16 10.46
CA ALA A 27 2.47 -1.21 11.56
C ALA A 27 3.55 -2.26 11.37
N ALA A 28 3.22 -3.44 10.81
CA ALA A 28 4.20 -4.45 10.48
C ALA A 28 5.20 -3.95 9.42
N ILE A 29 4.71 -3.24 8.40
CA ILE A 29 5.55 -2.63 7.37
C ILE A 29 6.44 -1.54 7.97
N ASP A 30 5.90 -0.65 8.80
CA ASP A 30 6.71 0.38 9.47
C ASP A 30 7.74 -0.21 10.43
N PHE A 31 7.40 -1.28 11.15
CA PHE A 31 8.31 -1.92 12.10
C PHE A 31 9.42 -2.69 11.39
N PHE A 32 9.07 -3.62 10.51
CA PHE A 32 10.03 -4.50 9.85
C PHE A 32 10.67 -3.90 8.60
N GLY A 33 10.01 -2.96 7.93
CA GLY A 33 10.48 -2.35 6.69
C GLY A 33 11.54 -1.27 6.87
N ARG A 34 11.67 -0.70 8.08
CA ARG A 34 12.65 0.35 8.38
C ARG A 34 14.08 -0.08 8.10
N ARG A 35 14.46 -1.32 8.48
CA ARG A 35 15.80 -1.87 8.21
C ARG A 35 16.08 -2.07 6.73
N ASP A 36 15.02 -2.20 5.93
CA ASP A 36 15.10 -2.44 4.48
C ASP A 36 14.95 -1.14 3.66
N GLY A 37 14.87 0.02 4.34
CA GLY A 37 14.74 1.32 3.70
C GLY A 37 13.37 1.57 3.06
N LEU A 38 12.32 0.88 3.51
CA LEU A 38 10.97 1.14 3.03
C LEU A 38 10.47 2.52 3.47
N PRO A 39 9.70 3.23 2.62
CA PRO A 39 9.01 4.44 3.05
C PRO A 39 7.96 4.08 4.12
N PRO A 40 7.59 5.03 4.99
CA PRO A 40 6.51 4.82 5.95
C PRO A 40 5.21 4.41 5.25
N ALA A 41 4.52 3.42 5.81
CA ALA A 41 3.24 2.96 5.29
C ALA A 41 2.14 4.00 5.54
N LEU A 42 1.15 3.99 4.64
CA LEU A 42 -0.11 4.70 4.79
C LEU A 42 -1.22 3.68 5.03
N SER A 43 -2.25 4.10 5.75
CA SER A 43 -3.50 3.35 5.86
C SER A 43 -4.64 4.32 6.17
N GLY A 44 -5.83 3.93 5.73
CA GLY A 44 -7.08 4.57 6.10
C GLY A 44 -7.53 4.30 7.53
N HIS A 45 -6.90 3.33 8.20
CA HIS A 45 -7.37 2.79 9.46
C HIS A 45 -6.76 3.51 10.68
N ASN A 46 -7.60 3.95 11.61
CA ASN A 46 -7.23 4.49 12.92
C ASN A 46 -6.27 5.69 12.81
N GLN A 47 -5.19 5.66 13.58
CA GLN A 47 -4.20 6.73 13.67
C GLN A 47 -3.47 7.01 12.35
N TYR A 48 -3.36 6.00 11.46
CA TYR A 48 -2.71 6.19 10.17
C TYR A 48 -3.43 7.22 9.30
N TRP A 49 -4.77 7.25 9.36
CA TRP A 49 -5.55 8.26 8.64
C TRP A 49 -5.24 9.68 9.12
N LEU A 50 -5.07 9.85 10.44
CA LEU A 50 -4.76 11.14 11.07
C LEU A 50 -3.36 11.64 10.70
N TRP A 51 -2.42 10.74 10.40
CA TRP A 51 -1.06 11.10 9.96
C TRP A 51 -1.00 11.59 8.51
N GLY A 52 -2.05 11.35 7.73
CA GLY A 52 -2.23 11.93 6.41
C GLY A 52 -1.41 11.31 5.27
N PRO A 53 -1.64 11.76 4.03
CA PRO A 53 -1.11 11.12 2.81
C PRO A 53 0.33 11.50 2.45
N ARG A 54 1.04 12.27 3.29
CA ARG A 54 2.47 12.62 3.15
C ARG A 54 2.92 13.22 1.80
N GLY A 55 1.99 13.80 1.03
CA GLY A 55 2.31 14.55 -0.19
C GLY A 55 2.67 13.71 -1.42
N TYR A 56 2.36 12.42 -1.44
CA TYR A 56 2.60 11.59 -2.62
C TYR A 56 1.77 12.03 -3.83
N ASP A 57 2.38 11.95 -5.01
CA ASP A 57 1.80 12.44 -6.28
C ASP A 57 0.81 11.45 -6.93
N GLY A 58 0.71 10.22 -6.39
CA GLY A 58 -0.13 9.16 -6.94
C GLY A 58 0.45 8.44 -8.15
N SER A 59 1.75 8.61 -8.45
CA SER A 59 2.41 7.99 -9.60
C SER A 59 2.51 6.47 -9.46
N VAL A 60 2.94 5.98 -8.29
CA VAL A 60 3.13 4.55 -8.03
C VAL A 60 2.66 4.22 -6.62
N LEU A 61 1.76 3.27 -6.52
CA LEU A 61 1.22 2.75 -5.26
C LEU A 61 1.54 1.25 -5.19
N ILE A 62 2.09 0.82 -4.07
CA ILE A 62 2.12 -0.60 -3.67
C ILE A 62 0.95 -0.77 -2.69
N ASP A 63 -0.14 -1.37 -3.16
CA ASP A 63 -1.36 -1.60 -2.39
C ASP A 63 -1.32 -3.00 -1.77
N VAL A 64 -1.42 -3.06 -0.45
CA VAL A 64 -1.33 -4.27 0.37
C VAL A 64 -2.73 -4.65 0.83
N ASN A 65 -3.08 -5.92 0.61
CA ASN A 65 -4.42 -6.43 0.84
C ASN A 65 -5.48 -5.74 -0.02
N ALA A 66 -5.13 -5.64 -1.31
CA ALA A 66 -5.99 -5.10 -2.34
C ALA A 66 -6.12 -6.09 -3.50
N THR A 67 -7.19 -5.95 -4.27
CA THR A 67 -7.43 -6.77 -5.46
C THR A 67 -7.13 -5.96 -6.72
N VAL A 68 -6.62 -6.63 -7.75
CA VAL A 68 -6.37 -6.02 -9.06
C VAL A 68 -7.65 -5.38 -9.63
N GLU A 69 -8.81 -5.98 -9.37
CA GLU A 69 -10.09 -5.44 -9.83
C GLU A 69 -10.43 -4.09 -9.19
N ASN A 70 -10.24 -3.96 -7.87
CA ASN A 70 -10.48 -2.70 -7.18
C ASN A 70 -9.48 -1.63 -7.62
N ASP A 71 -8.21 -1.97 -7.74
CA ASP A 71 -7.18 -1.02 -8.17
C ASP A 71 -7.39 -0.53 -9.61
N ARG A 72 -7.88 -1.37 -10.53
CA ARG A 72 -8.20 -0.95 -11.90
C ARG A 72 -9.27 0.14 -11.96
N LYS A 73 -10.14 0.24 -10.95
CA LYS A 73 -11.15 1.30 -10.85
C LYS A 73 -10.50 2.65 -10.59
N VAL A 74 -9.42 2.69 -9.80
CA VAL A 74 -8.77 3.94 -9.35
C VAL A 74 -7.42 4.24 -10.02
N CYS A 75 -6.81 3.27 -10.71
CA CYS A 75 -5.48 3.37 -11.34
C CYS A 75 -5.54 3.18 -12.85
N ARG A 76 -4.56 3.75 -13.58
CA ARG A 76 -4.39 3.49 -15.02
C ARG A 76 -3.94 2.07 -15.31
N SER A 77 -3.11 1.50 -14.44
CA SER A 77 -2.66 0.12 -14.52
C SER A 77 -2.58 -0.47 -13.12
N ALA A 78 -2.98 -1.73 -12.98
CA ALA A 78 -2.85 -2.49 -11.75
C ALA A 78 -2.41 -3.91 -12.08
N ARG A 79 -1.42 -4.41 -11.34
CA ARG A 79 -0.86 -5.75 -11.49
C ARG A 79 -0.50 -6.31 -10.14
N GLN A 80 -1.02 -7.49 -9.81
CA GLN A 80 -0.56 -8.25 -8.66
C GLN A 80 0.90 -8.66 -8.88
N VAL A 81 1.74 -8.40 -7.89
CA VAL A 81 3.19 -8.63 -8.00
C VAL A 81 3.68 -9.65 -6.99
N ALA A 82 2.92 -9.86 -5.92
CA ALA A 82 3.21 -10.86 -4.90
C ALA A 82 1.92 -11.25 -4.17
N THR A 83 2.01 -12.35 -3.45
CA THR A 83 1.02 -12.79 -2.46
C THR A 83 1.78 -13.03 -1.17
N PHE A 84 1.23 -12.57 -0.06
CA PHE A 84 1.72 -12.87 1.27
C PHE A 84 0.93 -14.03 1.86
N SER A 85 1.64 -15.01 2.42
CA SER A 85 1.06 -16.12 3.16
C SER A 85 2.05 -16.61 4.20
N ALA A 86 1.56 -17.05 5.36
CA ALA A 86 2.41 -17.62 6.42
C ALA A 86 1.66 -18.65 7.29
N PRO A 87 2.32 -19.71 7.80
CA PRO A 87 1.65 -20.85 8.43
C PRO A 87 0.81 -20.56 9.69
N TYR A 88 1.10 -19.45 10.38
CA TYR A 88 0.48 -19.10 11.66
C TYR A 88 -0.19 -17.73 11.63
N VAL A 89 -0.40 -17.18 10.43
CA VAL A 89 -1.11 -15.92 10.30
C VAL A 89 -2.60 -16.15 10.54
N MET A 90 -3.29 -15.11 10.99
CA MET A 90 -4.75 -15.18 11.12
C MET A 90 -5.36 -15.48 9.75
N PRO A 91 -6.43 -16.30 9.65
CA PRO A 91 -6.99 -16.68 8.35
C PRO A 91 -7.40 -15.51 7.45
N TYR A 92 -7.80 -14.37 8.03
CA TYR A 92 -8.16 -13.15 7.30
C TYR A 92 -6.94 -12.28 6.92
N GLU A 93 -5.74 -12.67 7.35
CA GLU A 93 -4.45 -12.05 7.01
C GLU A 93 -3.57 -13.02 6.19
N ASP A 94 -4.15 -14.12 5.69
CA ASP A 94 -3.49 -15.07 4.80
C ASP A 94 -3.91 -14.83 3.34
N ASP A 95 -3.11 -15.34 2.40
CA ASP A 95 -3.33 -15.19 0.95
C ASP A 95 -3.55 -13.72 0.51
N ILE A 96 -2.89 -12.79 1.21
CA ILE A 96 -3.02 -11.36 0.97
C ILE A 96 -2.33 -10.99 -0.35
N SER A 97 -3.08 -10.38 -1.26
CA SER A 97 -2.53 -9.87 -2.51
C SER A 97 -1.79 -8.54 -2.33
N ILE A 98 -0.64 -8.42 -2.99
CA ILE A 98 0.11 -7.17 -3.11
C ILE A 98 0.07 -6.72 -4.56
N VAL A 99 -0.51 -5.55 -4.80
CA VAL A 99 -0.76 -4.99 -6.13
C VAL A 99 0.10 -3.75 -6.34
N VAL A 100 0.70 -3.61 -7.52
CA VAL A 100 1.31 -2.35 -7.93
C VAL A 100 0.35 -1.62 -8.84
N CYS A 101 -0.21 -0.54 -8.32
CA CYS A 101 -1.01 0.44 -9.01
C CYS A 101 -0.10 1.54 -9.60
N ARG A 102 -0.29 1.86 -10.88
CA ARG A 102 0.41 2.95 -11.56
C ARG A 102 -0.57 4.01 -12.05
N GLY A 103 -0.27 5.25 -11.71
CA GLY A 103 -1.03 6.43 -12.11
C GLY A 103 -2.45 6.42 -11.56
N LEU A 104 -2.61 6.82 -10.29
CA LEU A 104 -3.93 7.10 -9.73
C LEU A 104 -4.68 8.10 -10.63
N LYS A 105 -5.96 7.83 -10.85
CA LYS A 105 -6.86 8.66 -11.68
C LYS A 105 -7.27 9.95 -10.98
N GLN A 106 -7.18 9.99 -9.65
CA GLN A 106 -7.44 11.16 -8.83
C GLN A 106 -6.24 11.43 -7.91
N PRO A 107 -5.98 12.70 -7.54
CA PRO A 107 -4.95 13.03 -6.57
C PRO A 107 -5.15 12.29 -5.24
N VAL A 108 -4.05 11.92 -4.57
CA VAL A 108 -4.13 11.26 -3.26
C VAL A 108 -4.92 12.10 -2.25
N SER A 109 -4.77 13.43 -2.28
CA SER A 109 -5.54 14.36 -1.43
C SER A 109 -7.05 14.33 -1.65
N THR A 110 -7.51 13.93 -2.85
CA THR A 110 -8.94 13.75 -3.16
C THR A 110 -9.47 12.41 -2.68
N LEU A 111 -8.63 11.37 -2.72
CA LEU A 111 -8.99 10.03 -2.27
C LEU A 111 -8.95 9.91 -0.74
N TRP A 112 -7.95 10.53 -0.10
CA TRP A 112 -7.66 10.38 1.33
C TRP A 112 -8.85 10.60 2.28
N PRO A 113 -9.70 11.63 2.12
CA PRO A 113 -10.85 11.82 3.00
C PRO A 113 -11.87 10.67 2.96
N LYS A 114 -11.88 9.88 1.88
CA LYS A 114 -12.79 8.74 1.66
C LYS A 114 -12.25 7.43 2.24
N LEU A 115 -10.98 7.40 2.62
CA LEU A 115 -10.30 6.21 3.13
C LEU A 115 -10.42 6.09 4.65
N LYS A 116 -11.11 7.01 5.32
CA LYS A 116 -11.20 7.03 6.78
C LYS A 116 -11.93 5.80 7.30
N ASP A 117 -11.25 5.02 8.13
CA ASP A 117 -11.75 3.78 8.70
C ASP A 117 -11.34 3.66 10.18
N TYR A 118 -12.24 3.15 11.03
CA TYR A 118 -12.03 2.91 12.45
C TYR A 118 -12.43 1.48 12.87
N GLU A 119 -12.87 0.65 11.93
CA GLU A 119 -13.32 -0.72 12.19
C GLU A 119 -12.21 -1.75 11.95
#